data_AF-A0A2E5X2M2-F1
#
_entry.id   AF-A0A2E5X2M2-F1
#
_cell.length_a   1.000
_cell.length_b   1.000
_cell.length_c   1.000
_cell.angle_alpha   90.00
_cell.angle_beta   90.00
_cell.angle_gamma   90.00
#
_symmetry.space_group_name_H-M   'P 1'
#
loop_
_entity.id
_entity.type
_entity.pdbx_description
1 polymer ?
#
loop_
_entity_poly.entity_id
_entity_poly.type
_entity_poly.pdbx_seq_one_letter_code
_entity_poly.pdbx_strand_id
1 'polypeptide(L)'
;MRAFEMWEPQTAAEAAALLATEHAGPGSSRPRLLAGGQDLLGELKEDLARPAALVNLKGIAGLDDLEPAIGGALRLGALVTLARLEREPLLAARYPLLAAAAASVGSPQIRSQATLGGNLCQRPRCVYYRNAGALCLKKGGRECLAEGGVNRHNAILGGGPSWIVHPSDLAPALVALDATVELTSPQGTRELALGDFFTLPEEGDVLRENRLGPQELVSAVTLPESA
;
A
#
# COMPACT_ATOMS: atom_id res chain seq x y z
N MET A 1 -13.74 -15.31 6.19
CA MET A 1 -14.02 -14.10 5.38
C MET A 1 -15.51 -13.80 5.46
N ARG A 2 -15.86 -12.55 5.76
CA ARG A 2 -17.25 -12.09 5.79
C ARG A 2 -17.73 -11.72 4.38
N ALA A 3 -19.04 -11.71 4.17
CA ALA A 3 -19.62 -11.22 2.93
C ALA A 3 -19.32 -9.71 2.76
N PHE A 4 -19.10 -9.29 1.52
CA PHE A 4 -18.92 -7.90 1.12
C PHE A 4 -19.49 -7.67 -0.27
N GLU A 5 -19.85 -6.44 -0.56
CA GLU A 5 -20.15 -5.98 -1.91
C GLU A 5 -18.86 -5.70 -2.70
N MET A 6 -18.94 -5.82 -4.02
CA MET A 6 -17.86 -5.40 -4.92
C MET A 6 -18.34 -4.19 -5.73
N TRP A 7 -17.58 -3.11 -5.70
CA TRP A 7 -17.85 -1.90 -6.48
C TRP A 7 -16.78 -1.74 -7.56
N GLU A 8 -17.21 -1.36 -8.77
CA GLU A 8 -16.39 -1.34 -9.99
C GLU A 8 -16.38 0.08 -10.59
N PRO A 9 -15.72 1.05 -9.95
CA PRO A 9 -15.61 2.42 -10.47
C PRO A 9 -14.83 2.47 -11.77
N GLN A 10 -15.09 3.49 -12.57
CA GLN A 10 -14.44 3.70 -13.87
C GLN A 10 -13.27 4.69 -13.79
N THR A 11 -13.18 5.47 -12.70
CA THR A 11 -12.11 6.46 -12.50
C THR A 11 -11.52 6.41 -11.10
N ALA A 12 -10.28 6.90 -10.95
CA ALA A 12 -9.63 7.00 -9.65
C ALA A 12 -10.37 7.96 -8.70
N ALA A 13 -10.93 9.06 -9.20
CA ALA A 13 -11.72 10.00 -8.40
C ALA A 13 -13.02 9.36 -7.88
N GLU A 14 -13.71 8.57 -8.72
CA GLU A 14 -14.89 7.80 -8.31
C GLU A 14 -14.52 6.75 -7.25
N ALA A 15 -13.44 5.99 -7.47
CA ALA A 15 -12.94 5.03 -6.50
C ALA A 15 -12.62 5.66 -5.15
N ALA A 16 -12.01 6.86 -5.16
CA ALA A 16 -11.70 7.62 -3.96
C ALA A 16 -12.97 8.15 -3.26
N ALA A 17 -13.99 8.57 -4.02
CA ALA A 17 -15.27 9.03 -3.48
C ALA A 17 -16.01 7.92 -2.73
N LEU A 18 -15.96 6.70 -3.26
CA LEU A 18 -16.57 5.52 -2.64
C LEU A 18 -15.99 5.20 -1.25
N LEU A 19 -14.77 5.63 -0.93
CA LEU A 19 -14.18 5.45 0.41
C LEU A 19 -14.87 6.28 1.51
N ALA A 20 -15.62 7.31 1.13
CA ALA A 20 -16.42 8.12 2.05
C ALA A 20 -17.74 7.45 2.44
N THR A 21 -18.20 6.49 1.64
CA THR A 21 -19.51 5.87 1.81
C THR A 21 -19.54 5.07 3.10
N GLU A 22 -20.31 5.52 4.08
CA GLU A 22 -20.64 4.71 5.25
C GLU A 22 -21.58 3.59 4.80
N HIS A 23 -21.11 2.36 4.98
CA HIS A 23 -21.90 1.20 4.59
C HIS A 23 -22.73 0.74 5.80
N ALA A 24 -24.05 0.69 5.64
CA ALA A 24 -24.95 0.21 6.68
C ALA A 24 -24.83 -1.32 6.81
N GLY A 25 -24.16 -1.79 7.87
CA GLY A 25 -24.02 -3.20 8.17
C GLY A 25 -23.48 -3.45 9.59
N PRO A 26 -23.66 -4.67 10.15
CA PRO A 26 -23.13 -4.99 11.47
C PRO A 26 -21.60 -4.93 11.46
N GLY A 27 -21.03 -3.95 12.19
CA GLY A 27 -19.60 -3.69 12.24
C GLY A 27 -19.08 -2.69 11.20
N SER A 28 -19.85 -1.61 10.94
CA SER A 28 -19.53 -0.49 10.03
C SER A 28 -18.02 -0.21 9.99
N SER A 29 -17.39 -0.60 8.89
CA SER A 29 -16.02 -0.27 8.58
C SER A 29 -15.98 0.23 7.15
N ARG A 30 -15.09 1.20 6.92
CA ARG A 30 -15.00 1.87 5.62
C ARG A 30 -14.67 0.87 4.52
N PRO A 31 -15.14 1.12 3.28
CA PRO A 31 -14.74 0.33 2.13
C PRO A 31 -13.21 0.26 2.00
N ARG A 32 -12.70 -0.83 1.44
CA ARG A 32 -11.26 -1.01 1.19
C ARG A 32 -11.00 -1.16 -0.29
N LEU A 33 -9.92 -0.55 -0.76
CA LEU A 33 -9.47 -0.67 -2.14
C LEU A 33 -8.92 -2.07 -2.41
N LEU A 34 -9.30 -2.65 -3.53
CA LEU A 34 -8.79 -3.93 -4.01
C LEU A 34 -8.05 -3.70 -5.34
N ALA A 35 -6.75 -4.02 -5.33
CA ALA A 35 -5.93 -4.09 -6.54
C ALA A 35 -5.55 -5.56 -6.81
N GLY A 36 -4.29 -5.93 -6.56
CA GLY A 36 -3.79 -7.30 -6.71
C GLY A 36 -4.29 -8.32 -5.68
N GLY A 37 -4.85 -7.85 -4.56
CA GLY A 37 -5.44 -8.68 -3.50
C GLY A 37 -4.45 -9.46 -2.63
N GLN A 38 -3.14 -9.45 -2.93
CA GLN A 38 -2.15 -10.31 -2.26
C GLN A 38 -2.05 -10.09 -0.75
N ASP A 39 -2.18 -8.84 -0.29
CA ASP A 39 -2.19 -8.54 1.14
C ASP A 39 -3.62 -8.50 1.72
N LEU A 40 -4.50 -7.69 1.12
CA LEU A 40 -5.85 -7.46 1.62
C LEU A 40 -6.66 -8.75 1.73
N LEU A 41 -6.66 -9.63 0.72
CA LEU A 41 -7.43 -10.88 0.78
C LEU A 41 -6.91 -11.81 1.88
N GLY A 42 -5.63 -11.73 2.23
CA GLY A 42 -5.05 -12.38 3.41
C GLY A 42 -5.69 -11.84 4.69
N GLU A 43 -5.70 -10.51 4.86
CA GLU A 43 -6.34 -9.86 6.02
C GLU A 43 -7.82 -10.21 6.16
N LEU A 44 -8.55 -10.33 5.05
CA LEU A 44 -9.97 -10.73 5.04
C LEU A 44 -10.18 -12.19 5.45
N LYS A 45 -9.27 -13.10 5.06
CA LYS A 45 -9.31 -14.51 5.43
C LYS A 45 -8.94 -14.71 6.89
N GLU A 46 -7.95 -13.97 7.35
CA GLU A 46 -7.47 -13.92 8.73
C GLU A 46 -8.42 -13.13 9.66
N ASP A 47 -9.49 -12.54 9.12
CA ASP A 47 -10.50 -11.76 9.87
C ASP A 47 -9.92 -10.51 10.58
N LEU A 48 -8.79 -10.01 10.07
CA LEU A 48 -8.11 -8.77 10.49
C LEU A 48 -8.78 -7.53 9.89
N ALA A 49 -9.33 -7.67 8.68
CA ALA A 49 -10.10 -6.63 8.00
C ALA A 49 -11.50 -7.18 7.68
N ARG A 50 -12.52 -6.36 7.95
CA ARG A 50 -13.94 -6.73 7.79
C ARG A 50 -14.76 -5.66 7.03
N PRO A 51 -14.27 -5.15 5.88
CA PRO A 51 -15.02 -4.18 5.09
C PRO A 51 -16.33 -4.79 4.60
N ALA A 52 -17.38 -3.97 4.59
CA ALA A 52 -18.65 -4.37 3.99
C ALA A 52 -18.66 -4.22 2.46
N ALA A 53 -17.72 -3.44 1.90
CA ALA A 53 -17.55 -3.26 0.47
C ALA A 53 -16.06 -3.20 0.08
N LEU A 54 -15.74 -3.74 -1.08
CA LEU A 54 -14.44 -3.58 -1.73
C LEU A 54 -14.58 -2.75 -2.99
N VAL A 55 -13.65 -1.83 -3.20
CA VAL A 55 -13.58 -1.00 -4.40
C VAL A 55 -12.50 -1.56 -5.32
N ASN A 56 -12.90 -2.23 -6.40
CA ASN A 56 -11.96 -2.85 -7.33
C ASN A 56 -11.35 -1.79 -8.25
N LEU A 57 -10.03 -1.70 -8.25
CA LEU A 57 -9.30 -0.73 -9.06
C LEU A 57 -8.94 -1.28 -10.45
N LYS A 58 -8.97 -2.60 -10.68
CA LYS A 58 -8.41 -3.23 -11.89
C LYS A 58 -9.00 -2.74 -13.22
N GLY A 59 -10.23 -2.22 -13.20
CA GLY A 59 -10.91 -1.70 -14.40
C GLY A 59 -10.61 -0.24 -14.74
N ILE A 60 -9.88 0.48 -13.88
CA ILE A 60 -9.64 1.92 -14.07
C ILE A 60 -8.47 2.13 -15.04
N ALA A 61 -8.78 2.72 -16.20
CA ALA A 61 -7.78 3.07 -17.21
C ALA A 61 -6.76 4.08 -16.68
N GLY A 62 -5.51 4.00 -17.16
CA GLY A 62 -4.44 4.93 -16.80
C GLY A 62 -3.68 4.59 -15.51
N LEU A 63 -4.19 3.64 -14.70
CA LEU A 63 -3.53 3.27 -13.45
C LEU A 63 -2.48 2.17 -13.62
N ASP A 64 -2.41 1.47 -14.75
CA ASP A 64 -1.42 0.42 -15.02
C ASP A 64 -0.36 0.84 -16.05
N ASP A 65 -0.30 2.12 -16.40
CA ASP A 65 0.59 2.67 -17.41
C ASP A 65 2.00 3.00 -16.88
N LEU A 66 2.94 3.01 -17.82
CA LEU A 66 4.33 3.47 -17.63
C LEU A 66 4.58 4.58 -18.64
N GLU A 67 4.67 5.83 -18.16
CA GLU A 67 4.63 7.00 -19.03
C GLU A 67 5.81 7.94 -18.76
N PRO A 68 6.47 8.47 -19.80
CA PRO A 68 7.41 9.57 -19.63
C PRO A 68 6.73 10.77 -18.98
N ALA A 69 7.42 11.40 -18.03
CA ALA A 69 7.00 12.64 -17.40
C ALA A 69 7.97 13.78 -17.77
N ILE A 70 7.64 15.01 -17.35
CA ILE A 70 8.43 16.21 -17.65
C ILE A 70 9.86 16.05 -17.13
N GLY A 71 10.83 16.54 -17.90
CA GLY A 71 12.23 16.57 -17.47
C GLY A 71 12.87 15.20 -17.34
N GLY A 72 12.50 14.25 -18.21
CA GLY A 72 13.11 12.91 -18.24
C GLY A 72 12.62 11.94 -17.16
N ALA A 73 11.74 12.40 -16.26
CA ALA A 73 11.10 11.59 -15.23
C ALA A 73 10.24 10.46 -15.82
N LEU A 74 9.91 9.46 -15.00
CA LEU A 74 9.07 8.33 -15.37
C LEU A 74 7.92 8.16 -14.38
N ARG A 75 6.68 8.27 -14.85
CA ARG A 75 5.47 8.04 -14.08
C ARG A 75 5.05 6.57 -14.18
N LEU A 76 4.84 5.95 -13.02
CA LEU A 76 4.43 4.56 -12.86
C LEU A 76 3.01 4.53 -12.25
N GLY A 77 2.03 4.02 -12.97
CA GLY A 77 0.69 3.84 -12.44
C GLY A 77 0.64 2.89 -11.24
N ALA A 78 -0.28 3.12 -10.29
CA ALA A 78 -0.40 2.34 -9.06
C ALA A 78 -0.79 0.86 -9.27
N LEU A 79 -1.36 0.51 -10.43
CA LEU A 79 -1.71 -0.85 -10.85
C LEU A 79 -0.64 -1.54 -11.70
N VAL A 80 0.48 -0.85 -12.01
CA VAL A 80 1.63 -1.52 -12.61
C VAL A 80 2.03 -2.69 -11.71
N THR A 81 2.10 -3.88 -12.30
CA THR A 81 2.40 -5.09 -11.53
C THR A 81 3.89 -5.19 -11.22
N LEU A 82 4.23 -5.83 -10.11
CA LEU A 82 5.62 -6.07 -9.73
C LEU A 82 6.36 -6.92 -10.78
N ALA A 83 5.67 -7.85 -11.44
CA ALA A 83 6.24 -8.61 -12.56
C ALA A 83 6.56 -7.72 -13.78
N ARG A 84 5.77 -6.67 -14.04
CA ARG A 84 6.09 -5.68 -15.07
C ARG A 84 7.28 -4.82 -14.64
N LEU A 85 7.30 -4.34 -13.40
CA LEU A 85 8.43 -3.56 -12.85
C LEU A 85 9.76 -4.34 -12.93
N GLU A 86 9.73 -5.64 -12.64
CA GLU A 86 10.88 -6.55 -12.71
C GLU A 86 11.42 -6.73 -14.12
N ARG A 87 10.56 -6.73 -15.15
CA ARG A 87 10.91 -7.16 -16.52
C ARG A 87 10.98 -6.04 -17.54
N GLU A 88 10.52 -4.85 -17.21
CA GLU A 88 10.51 -3.71 -18.11
C GLU A 88 11.95 -3.29 -18.49
N PRO A 89 12.37 -3.38 -19.76
CA PRO A 89 13.74 -3.06 -20.16
C PRO A 89 14.15 -1.64 -19.81
N LEU A 90 13.22 -0.67 -19.88
CA LEU A 90 13.47 0.72 -19.48
C LEU A 90 13.87 0.82 -18.01
N LEU A 91 13.17 0.10 -17.12
CA LEU A 91 13.48 0.09 -15.68
C LEU A 91 14.77 -0.66 -15.40
N ALA A 92 15.04 -1.76 -16.09
CA ALA A 92 16.32 -2.46 -15.95
C ALA A 92 17.51 -1.58 -16.35
N ALA A 93 17.34 -0.73 -17.36
CA ALA A 93 18.39 0.17 -17.84
C ALA A 93 18.56 1.43 -16.97
N ARG A 94 17.46 2.07 -16.56
CA ARG A 94 17.49 3.39 -15.88
C ARG A 94 17.32 3.31 -14.36
N TYR A 95 16.62 2.30 -13.86
CA TYR A 95 16.30 2.16 -12.43
C TYR A 95 16.52 0.71 -11.94
N PRO A 96 17.74 0.15 -12.09
CA PRO A 96 18.02 -1.25 -11.78
C PRO A 96 17.72 -1.61 -10.31
N LEU A 97 17.84 -0.64 -9.39
CA LEU A 97 17.46 -0.82 -7.99
C LEU A 97 15.96 -1.16 -7.83
N LEU A 98 15.08 -0.46 -8.56
CA LEU A 98 13.65 -0.75 -8.52
C LEU A 98 13.32 -2.11 -9.15
N ALA A 99 13.94 -2.44 -10.28
CA ALA A 99 13.74 -3.75 -10.93
C ALA A 99 14.18 -4.90 -10.01
N ALA A 100 15.34 -4.76 -9.34
CA ALA A 100 15.84 -5.75 -8.38
C ALA A 100 14.94 -5.87 -7.14
N ALA A 101 14.48 -4.74 -6.58
CA ALA A 101 13.53 -4.73 -5.47
C ALA A 101 12.19 -5.37 -5.86
N ALA A 102 11.70 -5.13 -7.08
CA ALA A 102 10.51 -5.82 -7.58
C ALA A 102 10.74 -7.33 -7.65
N ALA A 103 11.90 -7.79 -8.14
CA ALA A 103 12.23 -9.21 -8.27
C ALA A 103 12.36 -9.96 -6.94
N SER A 104 12.74 -9.29 -5.84
CA SER A 104 12.90 -9.91 -4.51
C SER A 104 11.56 -10.20 -3.83
N VAL A 105 10.48 -9.53 -4.23
CA VAL A 105 9.19 -9.66 -3.56
C VAL A 105 8.55 -11.01 -3.86
N GLY A 106 8.33 -11.81 -2.81
CA GLY A 106 7.50 -13.00 -2.84
C GLY A 106 7.86 -13.98 -3.97
N SER A 107 6.84 -14.63 -4.52
CA SER A 107 7.00 -15.54 -5.67
C SER A 107 6.57 -14.87 -6.99
N PRO A 108 6.95 -15.42 -8.15
CA PRO A 108 6.49 -14.92 -9.45
C PRO A 108 4.97 -14.81 -9.58
N GLN A 109 4.21 -15.71 -8.96
CA GLN A 109 2.75 -15.67 -8.94
C GLN A 109 2.23 -14.47 -8.14
N ILE A 110 2.84 -14.19 -6.98
CA ILE A 110 2.53 -13.00 -6.18
C ILE A 110 2.83 -11.76 -7.01
N ARG A 111 4.02 -11.66 -7.62
CA ARG A 111 4.43 -10.49 -8.41
C ARG A 111 3.58 -10.25 -9.65
N SER A 112 3.03 -11.32 -10.23
CA SER A 112 2.14 -11.22 -11.40
C SER A 112 0.77 -10.63 -11.05
N GLN A 113 0.43 -10.51 -9.77
CA GLN A 113 -0.84 -9.92 -9.31
C GLN A 113 -0.62 -8.69 -8.43
N ALA A 114 0.44 -8.65 -7.63
CA ALA A 114 0.79 -7.54 -6.78
C ALA A 114 1.07 -6.29 -7.62
N THR A 115 0.49 -5.17 -7.19
CA THR A 115 0.65 -3.88 -7.86
C THR A 115 1.53 -2.95 -7.05
N LEU A 116 2.10 -1.93 -7.69
CA LEU A 116 2.93 -0.91 -7.06
C LEU A 116 2.23 -0.25 -5.86
N GLY A 117 1.03 0.31 -6.05
CA GLY A 117 0.26 0.95 -4.98
C GLY A 117 -0.15 -0.04 -3.89
N GLY A 118 -0.49 -1.28 -4.25
CA GLY A 118 -0.80 -2.33 -3.27
C GLY A 118 0.42 -2.74 -2.43
N ASN A 119 1.61 -2.70 -3.02
CA ASN A 119 2.87 -3.01 -2.34
C ASN A 119 3.30 -1.88 -1.38
N LEU A 120 3.08 -0.62 -1.74
CA LEU A 120 3.32 0.54 -0.85
C LEU A 120 2.34 0.60 0.32
N CYS A 121 1.12 0.08 0.14
CA CYS A 121 0.05 0.12 1.15
C CYS A 121 -0.12 -1.20 1.93
N GLN A 122 0.84 -2.13 1.82
CA GLN A 122 0.73 -3.43 2.46
C GLN A 122 0.96 -3.35 3.98
N ARG A 123 0.30 -4.22 4.75
CA ARG A 123 0.33 -4.19 6.20
C ARG A 123 1.47 -5.04 6.80
N PRO A 124 1.96 -4.71 8.01
CA PRO A 124 3.07 -5.42 8.65
C PRO A 124 2.86 -6.94 8.80
N ARG A 125 3.96 -7.69 8.88
CA ARG A 125 3.98 -9.15 9.08
C ARG A 125 4.17 -9.58 10.54
N CYS A 126 4.11 -8.64 11.48
CA CYS A 126 4.27 -8.92 12.91
C CYS A 126 3.29 -10.02 13.37
N VAL A 127 3.79 -11.00 14.12
CA VAL A 127 3.01 -12.16 14.57
C VAL A 127 1.79 -11.77 15.40
N TYR A 128 1.87 -10.69 16.17
CA TYR A 128 0.76 -10.17 16.97
C TYR A 128 -0.26 -9.38 16.13
N TYR A 129 0.21 -8.68 15.10
CA TYR A 129 -0.68 -8.01 14.16
C TYR A 129 -1.46 -9.06 13.35
N ARG A 130 -0.77 -10.05 12.80
CA ARG A 130 -1.35 -11.10 11.95
C ARG A 130 -2.17 -12.17 12.68
N ASN A 131 -2.18 -12.16 14.00
CA ASN A 131 -3.04 -13.02 14.80
C ASN A 131 -4.31 -12.27 15.21
N ALA A 132 -5.48 -12.64 14.67
CA ALA A 132 -6.76 -12.01 14.99
C ALA A 132 -7.10 -11.97 16.48
N GLY A 133 -6.71 -13.00 17.25
CA GLY A 133 -6.99 -13.11 18.68
C GLY A 133 -6.09 -12.24 19.57
N ALA A 134 -4.99 -11.69 19.04
CA ALA A 134 -4.08 -10.85 19.82
C ALA A 134 -4.59 -9.40 19.95
N LEU A 135 -4.59 -8.83 21.15
CA LEU A 135 -4.96 -7.44 21.43
C LEU A 135 -3.82 -6.46 21.13
N CYS A 136 -3.33 -6.46 19.89
CA CYS A 136 -2.21 -5.63 19.43
C CYS A 136 -2.59 -4.14 19.33
N LEU A 137 -1.73 -3.23 19.81
CA LEU A 137 -1.89 -1.77 19.68
C LEU A 137 -2.29 -1.32 18.28
N LYS A 138 -1.61 -1.84 17.25
CA LYS A 138 -1.85 -1.48 15.84
C LYS A 138 -3.23 -1.90 15.30
N LYS A 139 -3.96 -2.73 16.06
CA LYS A 139 -5.35 -3.15 15.77
C LYS A 139 -6.37 -2.49 16.71
N GLY A 140 -5.96 -1.50 17.49
CA GLY A 140 -6.79 -0.85 18.52
C GLY A 140 -6.69 -1.49 19.91
N GLY A 141 -5.72 -2.38 20.12
CA GLY A 141 -5.36 -2.87 21.45
C GLY A 141 -4.69 -1.79 22.30
N ARG A 142 -4.37 -2.12 23.55
CA ARG A 142 -3.82 -1.15 24.51
C ARG A 142 -2.31 -0.98 24.45
N GLU A 143 -1.58 -2.01 24.00
CA GLU A 143 -0.12 -2.04 24.05
C GLU A 143 0.50 -2.87 22.91
N CYS A 144 1.78 -2.62 22.64
CA CYS A 144 2.52 -3.41 21.65
C CYS A 144 3.12 -4.66 22.30
N LEU A 145 2.49 -5.80 22.02
CA LEU A 145 2.92 -7.10 22.53
C LEU A 145 4.34 -7.52 22.08
N ALA A 146 4.91 -6.86 21.06
CA ALA A 146 6.27 -7.12 20.63
C ALA A 146 7.34 -6.52 21.56
N GLU A 147 7.01 -5.52 22.37
CA GLU A 147 8.01 -4.85 23.21
C GLU A 147 8.65 -5.80 24.24
N GLY A 148 7.83 -6.57 24.95
CA GLY A 148 8.27 -7.62 25.88
C GLY A 148 8.10 -9.05 25.36
N GLY A 149 7.75 -9.22 24.09
CA GLY A 149 7.36 -10.51 23.50
C GLY A 149 8.32 -10.99 22.41
N VAL A 150 7.78 -11.77 21.46
CA VAL A 150 8.52 -12.25 20.28
C VAL A 150 8.74 -11.10 19.32
N ASN A 151 9.98 -10.64 19.21
CA ASN A 151 10.34 -9.43 18.47
C ASN A 151 11.55 -9.59 17.53
N ARG A 152 11.94 -10.83 17.22
CA ARG A 152 13.07 -11.12 16.30
C ARG A 152 12.97 -10.41 14.94
N HIS A 153 11.76 -10.13 14.46
CA HIS A 153 11.48 -9.52 13.16
C HIS A 153 10.91 -8.10 13.26
N ASN A 154 11.03 -7.47 14.43
CA ASN A 154 10.48 -6.16 14.72
C ASN A 154 11.56 -5.07 14.57
N ALA A 155 11.10 -3.81 14.52
CA ALA A 155 11.96 -2.67 14.25
C ALA A 155 12.99 -2.47 15.37
N ILE A 156 14.23 -2.13 14.98
CA ILE A 156 15.30 -1.70 15.88
C ILE A 156 15.56 -0.18 15.81
N LEU A 157 14.99 0.50 14.82
CA LEU A 157 15.07 1.94 14.60
C LEU A 157 13.67 2.48 14.31
N GLY A 158 13.33 3.67 14.84
CA GLY A 158 12.04 4.33 14.58
C GLY A 158 10.81 3.50 14.99
N GLY A 159 10.97 2.60 15.96
CA GLY A 159 9.87 1.84 16.57
C GLY A 159 9.34 2.51 17.84
N GLY A 160 8.11 2.18 18.21
CA GLY A 160 7.44 2.73 19.40
C GLY A 160 6.38 3.78 19.06
N PRO A 161 5.19 3.76 19.70
CA PRO A 161 4.71 2.77 20.67
C PRO A 161 4.38 1.41 20.02
N SER A 162 4.59 1.25 18.71
CA SER A 162 4.46 -0.03 18.00
C SER A 162 5.75 -0.37 17.27
N TRP A 163 6.25 -1.61 17.40
CA TRP A 163 7.56 -2.03 16.88
C TRP A 163 7.49 -2.75 15.53
N ILE A 164 6.49 -2.44 14.69
CA ILE A 164 6.33 -3.06 13.37
C ILE A 164 7.41 -2.63 12.39
N VAL A 165 7.64 -3.45 11.36
CA VAL A 165 8.44 -3.11 10.19
C VAL A 165 7.51 -3.04 8.97
N HIS A 166 7.69 -2.03 8.11
CA HIS A 166 7.04 -1.98 6.81
C HIS A 166 7.69 -3.04 5.89
N PRO A 167 6.95 -4.04 5.37
CA PRO A 167 7.55 -5.24 4.78
C PRO A 167 7.85 -5.12 3.29
N SER A 168 7.75 -3.94 2.69
CA SER A 168 8.00 -3.72 1.26
C SER A 168 9.49 -3.60 0.97
N ASP A 169 9.95 -4.33 -0.05
CA ASP A 169 11.26 -4.12 -0.66
C ASP A 169 11.27 -2.91 -1.62
N LEU A 170 10.13 -2.58 -2.25
CA LEU A 170 10.02 -1.43 -3.18
C LEU A 170 10.07 -0.10 -2.45
N ALA A 171 9.43 0.01 -1.28
CA ALA A 171 9.34 1.26 -0.52
C ALA A 171 10.74 1.88 -0.25
N PRO A 172 11.70 1.17 0.37
CA PRO A 172 13.04 1.73 0.57
C PRO A 172 13.77 1.98 -0.75
N ALA A 173 13.59 1.15 -1.78
CA ALA A 173 14.19 1.37 -3.10
C ALA A 173 13.68 2.66 -3.75
N LEU A 174 12.38 2.92 -3.70
CA LEU A 174 11.77 4.11 -4.26
C LEU A 174 12.09 5.37 -3.44
N VAL A 175 12.19 5.26 -2.11
CA VAL A 175 12.68 6.36 -1.26
C VAL A 175 14.12 6.71 -1.61
N ALA A 176 14.99 5.71 -1.81
CA ALA A 176 16.37 5.93 -2.22
C ALA A 176 16.53 6.49 -3.64
N LEU A 177 15.49 6.37 -4.48
CA LEU A 177 15.42 6.96 -5.82
C LEU A 177 14.74 8.33 -5.82
N ASP A 178 14.52 8.94 -4.64
CA ASP A 178 13.83 10.22 -4.49
C ASP A 178 12.48 10.28 -5.20
N ALA A 179 11.74 9.15 -5.18
CA ALA A 179 10.44 9.06 -5.83
C ALA A 179 9.40 9.96 -5.16
N THR A 180 8.44 10.42 -5.96
CA THR A 180 7.24 11.15 -5.51
C THR A 180 6.02 10.26 -5.66
N VAL A 181 5.12 10.26 -4.69
CA VAL A 181 3.83 9.56 -4.77
C VAL A 181 2.70 10.53 -5.10
N GLU A 182 1.88 10.15 -6.07
CA GLU A 182 0.67 10.87 -6.48
C GLU A 182 -0.54 10.25 -5.78
N LEU A 183 -1.31 11.09 -5.09
CA LEU A 183 -2.51 10.71 -4.35
C LEU A 183 -3.73 11.35 -5.00
N THR A 184 -4.70 10.53 -5.41
CA THR A 184 -5.97 10.99 -5.98
C THR A 184 -7.07 10.98 -4.93
N SER A 185 -7.84 12.07 -4.88
CA SER A 185 -9.08 12.24 -4.12
C SER A 185 -10.21 12.75 -5.02
N PRO A 186 -11.47 12.80 -4.55
CA PRO A 186 -12.55 13.46 -5.28
C PRO A 186 -12.31 14.96 -5.48
N GLN A 187 -11.47 15.58 -4.64
CA GLN A 187 -11.17 17.01 -4.69
C GLN A 187 -9.99 17.35 -5.61
N GLY A 188 -9.31 16.34 -6.15
CA GLY A 188 -8.15 16.50 -7.02
C GLY A 188 -6.98 15.62 -6.60
N THR A 189 -5.82 15.89 -7.21
CA THR A 189 -4.57 15.18 -6.95
C THR A 189 -3.64 16.02 -6.09
N ARG A 190 -2.80 15.35 -5.30
CA ARG A 190 -1.67 15.95 -4.61
C ARG A 190 -0.48 15.01 -4.62
N GLU A 191 0.70 15.58 -4.44
CA GLU A 191 1.96 14.85 -4.46
C GLU A 191 2.69 14.98 -3.12
N LEU A 192 3.48 13.97 -2.78
CA LEU A 192 4.38 13.94 -1.64
C LEU A 192 5.68 13.25 -2.03
N ALA A 193 6.82 13.68 -1.47
CA ALA A 193 8.01 12.84 -1.48
C ALA A 193 7.66 11.49 -0.84
N LEU A 194 8.11 10.37 -1.43
CA LEU A 194 7.73 9.05 -0.94
C LEU A 194 8.27 8.79 0.48
N GLY A 195 9.39 9.43 0.86
CA GLY A 195 9.87 9.41 2.25
C GLY A 195 8.85 9.96 3.25
N ASP A 196 8.10 11.00 2.86
CA ASP A 196 7.06 11.63 3.68
C ASP A 196 5.72 10.90 3.60
N PHE A 197 5.57 9.92 2.71
CA PHE A 197 4.34 9.15 2.59
C PHE A 197 4.11 8.24 3.79
N PHE A 198 5.17 7.68 4.36
CA PHE A 198 5.10 6.77 5.50
C PHE A 198 5.04 7.54 6.83
N THR A 199 4.43 6.94 7.84
CA THR A 199 4.38 7.51 9.19
C THR A 199 5.11 6.61 10.18
N LEU A 200 5.92 7.21 11.05
CA LEU A 200 6.45 6.48 12.20
C LEU A 200 5.30 6.17 13.18
N PRO A 201 5.41 5.09 13.97
CA PRO A 201 4.32 4.72 14.89
C PRO A 201 4.05 5.77 15.98
N GLU A 202 5.05 6.56 16.35
CA GLU A 202 4.93 7.71 17.27
C GLU A 202 4.28 8.93 16.60
N GLU A 203 4.21 8.95 15.27
CA GLU A 203 3.64 10.02 14.48
C GLU A 203 2.22 9.67 14.01
N GLY A 204 1.23 10.44 14.47
CA GLY A 204 -0.13 10.33 13.98
C GLY A 204 -0.91 9.12 14.51
N ASP A 205 -1.60 8.42 13.62
CA ASP A 205 -2.47 7.29 13.96
C ASP A 205 -1.70 5.97 13.90
N VAL A 206 -1.42 5.38 15.08
CA VAL A 206 -0.71 4.09 15.21
C VAL A 206 -1.39 2.94 14.47
N LEU A 207 -2.66 3.07 14.07
CA LEU A 207 -3.39 2.08 13.27
C LEU A 207 -3.02 2.12 11.79
N ARG A 208 -2.35 3.19 11.34
CA ARG A 208 -1.93 3.42 9.95
C ARG A 208 -0.41 3.43 9.82
N GLU A 209 0.07 3.33 8.58
CA GLU A 209 1.49 3.31 8.23
C GLU A 209 1.84 4.39 7.20
N ASN A 210 0.84 5.16 6.75
CA ASN A 210 0.98 6.16 5.69
C ASN A 210 0.04 7.36 5.87
N ARG A 211 0.33 8.44 5.14
CA ARG A 211 -0.37 9.71 5.16
C ARG A 211 -1.52 9.79 4.13
N LEU A 212 -2.13 8.66 3.81
CA LEU A 212 -3.37 8.65 3.01
C LEU A 212 -4.52 9.27 3.81
N GLY A 213 -5.18 10.23 3.20
CA GLY A 213 -6.44 10.77 3.64
C GLY A 213 -7.57 9.75 3.61
N PRO A 214 -8.72 10.07 4.21
CA PRO A 214 -9.88 9.19 4.28
C PRO A 214 -10.52 8.84 2.93
N GLN A 215 -10.29 9.67 1.92
CA GLN A 215 -10.81 9.56 0.55
C GLN A 215 -9.67 9.67 -0.46
N GLU A 216 -8.54 9.05 -0.14
CA GLU A 216 -7.36 9.08 -1.00
C GLU A 216 -6.92 7.68 -1.40
N LEU A 217 -6.38 7.58 -2.60
CA LEU A 217 -5.69 6.41 -3.09
C LEU A 217 -4.38 6.82 -3.75
N VAL A 218 -3.39 5.92 -3.74
CA VAL A 218 -2.18 6.06 -4.55
C VAL A 218 -2.57 5.82 -6.00
N SER A 219 -2.41 6.81 -6.87
CA SER A 219 -2.70 6.70 -8.31
C SER A 219 -1.44 6.49 -9.14
N ALA A 220 -0.30 7.03 -8.72
CA ALA A 220 0.98 6.82 -9.38
C ALA A 220 2.17 7.08 -8.45
N VAL A 221 3.35 6.69 -8.93
CA VAL A 221 4.65 7.05 -8.39
C VAL A 221 5.49 7.60 -9.53
N THR A 222 6.14 8.74 -9.32
CA THR A 222 7.02 9.36 -10.30
C THR A 222 8.47 9.20 -9.84
N LEU A 223 9.30 8.64 -10.72
CA LEU A 223 10.75 8.59 -10.56
C LEU A 223 11.37 9.81 -11.24
N PRO A 224 12.29 10.53 -10.58
CA PRO A 224 13.04 11.60 -11.23
C PRO A 224 13.90 11.04 -12.36
N GLU A 225 14.42 11.90 -13.23
CA GLU A 225 15.36 11.47 -14.28
C GLU A 225 16.57 10.75 -13.66
N SER A 226 16.81 9.50 -14.10
CA SER A 226 18.06 8.81 -13.77
C SER A 226 19.25 9.63 -14.29
N ALA A 227 20.16 9.96 -13.38
CA ALA A 227 21.49 10.48 -13.71
C ALA A 227 22.32 9.47 -14.52
#